data_AF-M0BZZ7-F1
#
_entry.id   AF-M0BZZ7-F1
#
_cell.length_a   1.000
_cell.length_b   1.000
_cell.length_c   1.000
_cell.angle_alpha   90.00
_cell.angle_beta   90.00
_cell.angle_gamma   90.00
#
_symmetry.space_group_name_H-M   'P 1'
#
loop_
_entity.id
_entity.type
_entity.pdbx_description
1 polymer ?
#
loop_
_entity_poly.entity_id
_entity_poly.type
_entity_poly.pdbx_seq_one_letter_code
_entity_poly.pdbx_strand_id
1 'polypeptide(L)'
;MEDMFDFDESTEPDYEISSDYCPDCGGKVLTECRNCQSNIQIEYNGPPYPNLTHIPDFCDSCGESYPWVDPVESEKQREGDFIEIDDTDIDGHFYPELVYEINLCYRVKADQAVLVLNRKLIENLIVDILRSVFSMDEIKLFYDIDNNRTHRLSKLIDNMKSRRSEIEKYGPSLDEDFFRAVDDLKYRGDASAHTIEDNPSQEDLESKSELATDVAKILFRLRTEAKTAHRTH
;
A
#
# COMPACT_ATOMS: atom_id res chain seq x y z
N MET A 1 -1.44 14.65 -63.23
CA MET A 1 -1.09 13.22 -63.29
C MET A 1 -1.00 12.81 -61.84
N GLU A 2 -2.06 12.14 -61.40
CA GLU A 2 -2.26 11.68 -60.03
C GLU A 2 -1.37 10.46 -59.81
N ASP A 3 -0.54 10.47 -58.75
CA ASP A 3 0.06 9.28 -58.15
C ASP A 3 -0.21 9.46 -56.65
N MET A 4 -1.36 9.01 -56.15
CA MET A 4 -1.68 7.64 -55.71
C MET A 4 -0.78 7.20 -54.55
N PHE A 5 -1.42 7.16 -53.38
CA PHE A 5 -0.92 6.71 -52.08
C PHE A 5 -0.29 5.32 -52.16
N ASP A 6 0.93 5.16 -51.64
CA ASP A 6 1.36 3.92 -50.98
C ASP A 6 1.44 4.23 -49.48
N PHE A 7 0.33 3.94 -48.79
CA PHE A 7 0.34 3.77 -47.35
C PHE A 7 1.08 2.45 -47.12
N ASP A 8 2.29 2.52 -46.58
CA ASP A 8 3.01 1.35 -46.08
C ASP A 8 2.13 0.72 -45.00
N GLU A 9 1.39 -0.31 -45.40
CA GLU A 9 0.64 -1.20 -44.54
C GLU A 9 1.68 -1.91 -43.68
N SER A 10 2.02 -1.29 -42.56
CA SER A 10 2.84 -1.90 -41.52
C SER A 10 2.12 -3.17 -41.09
N THR A 11 2.51 -4.29 -41.68
CA THR A 11 2.12 -5.63 -41.28
C THR A 11 2.42 -5.74 -39.79
N GLU A 12 1.38 -5.62 -38.96
CA GLU A 12 1.48 -6.06 -37.58
C GLU A 12 1.98 -7.51 -37.63
N PRO A 13 3.03 -7.87 -36.88
CA PRO A 13 3.47 -9.25 -36.87
C PRO A 13 2.31 -10.09 -36.36
N ASP A 14 1.75 -10.92 -37.23
CA ASP A 14 0.97 -12.09 -36.85
C ASP A 14 1.85 -12.88 -35.90
N TYR A 15 1.60 -12.74 -34.60
CA TYR A 15 2.20 -13.61 -33.60
C TYR A 15 1.51 -14.97 -33.78
N GLU A 16 1.96 -15.76 -34.77
CA GLU A 16 1.76 -17.20 -34.75
C GLU A 16 2.40 -17.71 -33.46
N ILE A 17 1.59 -17.89 -32.41
CA ILE A 17 1.95 -18.61 -31.20
C ILE A 17 2.06 -20.10 -31.57
N SER A 18 3.06 -20.44 -32.37
CA SER A 18 3.32 -21.78 -32.91
C SER A 18 4.64 -22.36 -32.39
N SER A 19 5.29 -21.72 -31.41
CA SER A 19 6.48 -22.29 -30.78
C SER A 19 6.16 -22.80 -29.39
N ASP A 20 6.50 -24.07 -29.14
CA ASP A 20 6.56 -24.67 -27.80
C ASP A 20 7.53 -23.94 -26.84
N TYR A 21 8.24 -22.91 -27.33
CA TYR A 21 9.29 -22.17 -26.65
C TYR A 21 9.16 -20.67 -26.90
N CYS A 22 9.50 -19.85 -25.91
CA CYS A 22 9.54 -18.39 -25.99
C CYS A 22 10.62 -17.95 -27.00
N PRO A 23 10.29 -17.08 -27.97
CA PRO A 23 11.25 -16.63 -28.98
C PRO A 23 12.39 -15.78 -28.39
N ASP A 24 12.15 -15.09 -27.26
CA ASP A 24 13.14 -14.20 -26.65
C ASP A 24 14.16 -14.93 -25.77
N CYS A 25 13.71 -15.92 -24.99
CA CYS A 25 14.56 -16.59 -23.99
C CYS A 25 14.76 -18.09 -24.24
N GLY A 26 14.03 -18.69 -25.18
CA GLY A 26 14.11 -20.13 -25.50
C GLY A 26 13.51 -21.06 -24.43
N GLY A 27 12.85 -20.52 -23.39
CA GLY A 27 12.18 -21.32 -22.36
C GLY A 27 10.85 -21.92 -22.87
N LYS A 28 10.47 -23.12 -22.40
CA LYS A 28 9.21 -23.77 -22.82
C LYS A 28 7.99 -22.93 -22.39
N VAL A 29 7.06 -22.68 -23.31
CA VAL A 29 5.82 -21.95 -22.97
C VAL A 29 4.90 -22.82 -22.11
N LEU A 30 4.15 -22.18 -21.20
CA LEU A 30 3.18 -22.85 -20.36
C LEU A 30 1.81 -22.85 -21.07
N THR A 31 1.40 -23.99 -21.60
CA THR A 31 0.10 -24.16 -22.29
C THR A 31 -0.91 -24.99 -21.47
N GLU A 32 -0.45 -25.64 -20.40
CA GLU A 32 -1.24 -26.52 -19.54
C GLU A 32 -0.98 -26.22 -18.05
N CYS A 33 -1.99 -26.47 -17.21
CA CYS A 33 -1.85 -26.41 -15.76
C CYS A 33 -0.84 -27.45 -15.26
N ARG A 34 0.14 -27.04 -14.46
CA ARG A 34 1.15 -27.95 -13.90
C ARG A 34 0.58 -28.97 -12.90
N ASN A 35 -0.58 -28.67 -12.29
CA ASN A 35 -1.22 -29.54 -11.30
C ASN A 35 -2.14 -30.59 -11.97
N CYS A 36 -3.11 -30.15 -12.78
CA CYS A 36 -4.12 -31.03 -13.37
C CYS A 36 -3.99 -31.30 -14.87
N GLN A 37 -2.98 -30.70 -15.53
CA GLN A 37 -2.69 -30.86 -16.97
C GLN A 37 -3.81 -30.37 -17.91
N SER A 38 -4.81 -29.63 -17.41
CA SER A 38 -5.81 -29.00 -18.28
C SER A 38 -5.19 -27.86 -19.08
N ASN A 39 -5.58 -27.72 -20.35
CA ASN A 39 -5.17 -26.60 -21.19
C ASN A 39 -5.58 -25.26 -20.57
N ILE A 40 -4.67 -24.30 -20.57
CA ILE A 40 -4.92 -22.94 -20.08
C ILE A 40 -5.84 -22.24 -21.08
N GLN A 41 -7.02 -21.82 -20.60
CA GLN A 41 -7.98 -21.09 -21.42
C GLN A 41 -7.63 -19.61 -21.38
N ILE A 42 -7.13 -19.07 -22.50
CA ILE A 42 -6.88 -17.64 -22.64
C ILE A 42 -8.07 -17.06 -23.40
N GLU A 43 -8.86 -16.22 -22.73
CA GLU A 43 -9.94 -15.49 -23.38
C GLU A 43 -9.36 -14.34 -24.20
N TYR A 44 -9.40 -14.49 -25.53
CA TYR A 44 -9.12 -13.37 -26.43
C TYR A 44 -10.35 -12.46 -26.50
N ASN A 45 -10.32 -11.39 -25.72
CA ASN A 45 -11.29 -10.31 -25.83
C ASN A 45 -10.87 -9.43 -27.01
N GLY A 46 -11.45 -9.72 -28.19
CA GLY A 46 -11.22 -8.92 -29.40
C GLY A 46 -11.50 -7.42 -29.23
N PRO A 47 -11.23 -6.60 -30.27
CA PRO A 47 -11.37 -5.14 -30.20
C PRO A 47 -12.73 -4.70 -29.60
N PRO A 48 -12.74 -3.65 -28.74
CA PRO A 48 -11.85 -2.49 -28.81
C PRO A 48 -10.64 -2.52 -27.86
N TYR A 49 -10.33 -3.66 -27.23
CA TYR A 49 -9.22 -3.78 -26.28
C TYR A 49 -8.12 -4.74 -26.76
N PRO A 50 -7.41 -4.43 -27.86
CA PRO A 50 -6.38 -5.32 -28.43
C PRO A 50 -5.21 -5.62 -27.49
N ASN A 51 -5.08 -4.87 -26.38
CA ASN A 51 -3.99 -5.00 -25.40
C ASN A 51 -4.40 -5.66 -24.08
N LEU A 52 -5.62 -6.20 -23.96
CA LEU A 52 -6.07 -6.87 -22.74
C LEU A 52 -6.32 -8.36 -23.02
N THR A 53 -5.23 -9.10 -23.24
CA THR A 53 -5.26 -10.55 -23.06
C THR A 53 -5.53 -10.84 -21.60
N HIS A 54 -6.73 -11.32 -21.26
CA HIS A 54 -7.02 -11.73 -19.89
C HIS A 54 -6.35 -13.09 -19.64
N ILE A 55 -5.15 -13.05 -19.07
CA ILE A 55 -4.46 -14.25 -18.63
C ILE A 55 -5.14 -14.69 -17.32
N PRO A 56 -5.71 -15.90 -17.22
CA PRO A 56 -6.41 -16.33 -16.02
C PRO A 56 -5.42 -16.48 -14.86
N ASP A 57 -5.83 -16.07 -13.67
CA ASP A 57 -5.03 -16.24 -12.46
C ASP A 57 -5.05 -17.69 -11.95
N PHE A 58 -6.21 -18.34 -12.01
CA PHE A 58 -6.41 -19.69 -11.51
C PHE A 58 -6.82 -20.64 -12.62
N CYS A 59 -6.48 -21.91 -12.47
CA CYS A 59 -6.89 -22.95 -13.38
C CYS A 59 -8.40 -23.20 -13.30
N ASP A 60 -9.14 -23.06 -14.40
CA ASP A 60 -10.58 -23.30 -14.45
C ASP A 60 -11.00 -24.74 -14.07
N SER A 61 -10.08 -25.70 -14.23
CA SER A 61 -10.36 -27.11 -13.96
C SER A 61 -10.11 -27.52 -12.51
N CYS A 62 -9.06 -27.00 -11.87
CA CYS A 62 -8.66 -27.45 -10.52
C CYS A 62 -8.52 -26.32 -9.48
N GLY A 63 -8.62 -25.06 -9.89
CA GLY A 63 -8.49 -23.89 -9.01
C GLY A 63 -7.07 -23.56 -8.56
N GLU A 64 -6.06 -24.31 -9.01
CA GLU A 64 -4.66 -24.02 -8.69
C GLU A 64 -4.24 -22.68 -9.30
N SER A 65 -3.50 -21.87 -8.55
CA SER A 65 -2.90 -20.65 -9.07
C SER A 65 -1.85 -20.96 -10.14
N TYR A 66 -1.82 -20.15 -11.20
CA TYR A 66 -0.75 -20.24 -12.19
C TYR A 66 0.53 -19.57 -11.70
N PRO A 67 1.71 -19.86 -12.29
CA PRO A 67 2.99 -19.32 -11.82
C PRO A 67 3.13 -17.79 -11.87
N TRP A 68 2.29 -17.10 -12.65
CA TRP A 68 2.25 -15.63 -12.71
C TRP A 68 1.29 -15.01 -11.70
N VAL A 69 0.40 -15.81 -11.10
CA VAL A 69 -0.24 -15.41 -9.86
C VAL A 69 0.83 -15.51 -8.82
N ASP A 70 1.51 -14.38 -8.66
CA ASP A 70 2.51 -14.16 -7.64
C ASP A 70 1.85 -14.44 -6.29
N PRO A 71 2.07 -15.63 -5.69
CA PRO A 71 1.63 -15.82 -4.34
C PRO A 71 2.65 -15.03 -3.58
N VAL A 72 2.34 -13.81 -3.21
CA VAL A 72 3.14 -13.07 -2.22
C VAL A 72 3.40 -13.96 -0.98
N GLU A 73 2.52 -14.96 -0.77
CA GLU A 73 2.69 -16.17 0.04
C GLU A 73 3.95 -17.03 -0.21
N SER A 74 4.33 -17.38 -1.45
CA SER A 74 5.56 -18.14 -1.75
C SER A 74 6.83 -17.32 -1.58
N GLU A 75 6.71 -16.00 -1.66
CA GLU A 75 7.80 -15.04 -1.43
C GLU A 75 7.92 -14.61 0.04
N LYS A 76 7.09 -15.16 0.93
CA LYS A 76 7.19 -14.90 2.38
C LYS A 76 8.53 -15.37 2.90
N GLN A 77 9.23 -14.43 3.52
CA GLN A 77 10.54 -14.57 4.12
C GLN A 77 10.57 -14.18 5.61
N ARG A 78 9.48 -13.62 6.13
CA ARG A 78 9.24 -13.38 7.57
C ARG A 78 7.88 -13.88 7.99
N GLU A 79 7.81 -14.36 9.23
CA GLU A 79 6.57 -14.66 9.94
C GLU A 79 6.06 -13.40 10.68
N GLY A 80 4.77 -13.41 11.01
CA GLY A 80 4.12 -12.33 11.75
C GLY A 80 3.85 -11.08 10.90
N ASP A 81 3.40 -10.04 11.60
CA ASP A 81 2.95 -8.79 11.02
C ASP A 81 3.81 -7.63 11.54
N PHE A 82 3.97 -6.57 10.74
CA PHE A 82 4.67 -5.37 11.19
C PHE A 82 3.81 -4.53 12.14
N ILE A 83 2.50 -4.53 11.90
CA ILE A 83 1.49 -3.89 12.74
C ILE A 83 0.57 -4.98 13.27
N GLU A 84 0.76 -5.34 14.55
CA GLU A 84 -0.02 -6.38 15.23
C GLU A 84 -1.30 -5.79 15.85
N ILE A 85 -2.31 -5.57 15.01
CA ILE A 85 -3.63 -5.04 15.41
C ILE A 85 -4.74 -5.94 14.86
N ASP A 86 -5.82 -6.12 15.63
CA ASP A 86 -6.97 -6.91 15.20
C ASP A 86 -7.79 -6.12 14.15
N ASP A 87 -8.26 -6.79 13.10
CA ASP A 87 -9.04 -6.15 12.03
C ASP A 87 -10.30 -5.45 12.57
N THR A 88 -10.87 -5.92 13.69
CA THR A 88 -12.03 -5.29 14.34
C THR A 88 -11.72 -3.96 15.01
N ASP A 89 -10.44 -3.70 15.31
CA ASP A 89 -9.95 -2.42 15.85
C ASP A 89 -9.58 -1.42 14.74
N ILE A 90 -9.64 -1.82 13.47
CA ILE A 90 -9.33 -0.98 12.31
C ILE A 90 -10.63 -0.46 11.67
N ASP A 91 -10.95 0.82 11.87
CA ASP A 91 -12.18 1.41 11.34
C ASP A 91 -12.00 2.14 9.99
N GLY A 92 -13.02 2.04 9.13
CA GLY A 92 -13.08 2.72 7.83
C GLY A 92 -12.61 1.87 6.65
N HIS A 93 -12.98 2.28 5.43
CA HIS A 93 -12.86 1.42 4.26
C HIS A 93 -11.42 1.27 3.71
N PHE A 94 -10.56 2.25 3.95
CA PHE A 94 -9.21 2.31 3.36
C PHE A 94 -8.12 1.70 4.27
N TYR A 95 -8.31 1.73 5.59
CA TYR A 95 -7.25 1.37 6.54
C TYR A 95 -6.96 -0.12 6.64
N PRO A 96 -7.96 -1.03 6.60
CA PRO A 96 -7.69 -2.47 6.62
C PRO A 96 -6.79 -2.90 5.45
N GLU A 97 -7.04 -2.37 4.25
CA GLU A 97 -6.23 -2.65 3.06
C GLU A 97 -4.81 -2.10 3.21
N LEU A 98 -4.64 -0.87 3.69
CA LEU A 98 -3.30 -0.30 3.91
C LEU A 98 -2.50 -1.08 4.98
N VAL A 99 -3.14 -1.49 6.08
CA VAL A 99 -2.49 -2.32 7.12
C VAL A 99 -2.11 -3.69 6.56
N TYR A 100 -3.00 -4.30 5.79
CA TYR A 100 -2.71 -5.54 5.07
C TYR A 100 -1.50 -5.39 4.13
N GLU A 101 -1.43 -4.32 3.33
CA GLU A 101 -0.29 -4.04 2.44
C GLU A 101 1.02 -3.84 3.20
N ILE A 102 1.00 -3.13 4.34
CA ILE A 102 2.18 -2.96 5.20
C ILE A 102 2.68 -4.32 5.70
N ASN A 103 1.77 -5.15 6.23
CA ASN A 103 2.11 -6.47 6.76
C ASN A 103 2.53 -7.44 5.66
N LEU A 104 1.97 -7.30 4.45
CA LEU A 104 2.40 -8.04 3.27
C LEU A 104 3.84 -7.67 2.88
N CYS A 105 4.15 -6.38 2.76
CA CYS A 105 5.50 -5.90 2.47
C CYS A 105 6.53 -6.40 3.49
N TYR A 106 6.14 -6.44 4.76
CA TYR A 106 7.01 -6.92 5.84
C TYR A 106 7.34 -8.40 5.69
N ARG A 107 6.33 -9.23 5.39
CA ARG A 107 6.50 -10.67 5.21
C ARG A 107 7.39 -11.02 4.02
N VAL A 108 7.43 -10.20 2.97
CA VAL A 108 8.29 -10.41 1.79
C VAL A 108 9.61 -9.63 1.81
N LYS A 109 9.99 -9.03 2.96
CA LYS A 109 11.21 -8.21 3.12
C LYS A 109 11.31 -6.99 2.20
N ALA A 110 10.18 -6.40 1.82
CA ALA A 110 10.11 -5.10 1.18
C ALA A 110 10.24 -3.97 2.22
N ASP A 111 11.36 -3.95 2.96
CA ASP A 111 11.52 -3.18 4.21
C ASP A 111 11.33 -1.67 4.03
N GLN A 112 11.82 -1.11 2.93
CA GLN A 112 11.62 0.31 2.63
C GLN A 112 10.14 0.62 2.37
N ALA A 113 9.42 -0.28 1.71
CA ALA A 113 7.99 -0.12 1.46
C ALA A 113 7.20 -0.15 2.77
N VAL A 114 7.56 -1.05 3.70
CA VAL A 114 6.97 -1.08 5.06
C VAL A 114 7.09 0.29 5.73
N LEU A 115 8.29 0.88 5.73
CA LEU A 115 8.53 2.17 6.40
C LEU A 115 7.79 3.33 5.71
N VAL A 116 7.72 3.35 4.38
CA VAL A 116 6.99 4.36 3.61
C VAL A 116 5.48 4.25 3.84
N LEU A 117 4.91 3.05 3.77
CA LEU A 117 3.49 2.80 3.96
C LEU A 117 3.06 3.04 5.42
N ASN A 118 3.86 2.62 6.40
CA ASN A 118 3.62 2.93 7.81
C ASN A 118 3.60 4.45 8.06
N ARG A 119 4.52 5.21 7.46
CA ARG A 119 4.49 6.68 7.53
C ARG A 119 3.18 7.24 6.96
N LYS A 120 2.70 6.68 5.84
CA LYS A 120 1.42 7.10 5.22
C LYS A 120 0.22 6.75 6.11
N LEU A 121 0.22 5.59 6.76
CA LEU A 121 -0.79 5.20 7.74
C LEU A 121 -0.90 6.24 8.86
N ILE A 122 0.23 6.56 9.51
CA ILE A 122 0.29 7.55 10.60
C ILE A 122 -0.17 8.93 10.13
N GLU A 123 0.30 9.39 8.97
CA GLU A 123 -0.09 10.67 8.37
C GLU A 123 -1.61 10.75 8.17
N ASN A 124 -2.20 9.74 7.55
CA ASN A 124 -3.63 9.69 7.28
C ASN A 124 -4.46 9.66 8.57
N LEU A 125 -4.02 8.87 9.57
CA LEU A 125 -4.71 8.79 10.85
C LEU A 125 -4.69 10.14 11.60
N ILE A 126 -3.54 10.83 11.65
CA ILE A 126 -3.45 12.14 12.29
C ILE A 126 -4.34 13.15 11.57
N VAL A 127 -4.38 13.14 10.24
CA VAL A 127 -5.29 14.00 9.45
C VAL A 127 -6.75 13.74 9.78
N ASP A 128 -7.14 12.46 9.83
CA ASP A 128 -8.52 12.08 10.16
C ASP A 128 -8.90 12.48 11.59
N ILE A 129 -7.99 12.36 12.56
CA ILE A 129 -8.21 12.80 13.95
C ILE A 129 -8.38 14.32 13.99
N LEU A 130 -7.44 15.08 13.42
CA LEU A 130 -7.51 16.55 13.40
C LEU A 130 -8.78 17.04 12.70
N ARG A 131 -9.15 16.43 11.57
CA ARG A 131 -10.39 16.75 10.85
C ARG A 131 -11.63 16.40 11.68
N SER A 132 -11.62 15.27 12.37
CA SER A 132 -12.77 14.84 13.18
C SER A 132 -12.97 15.76 14.38
N VAL A 133 -11.90 16.13 15.09
CA VAL A 133 -11.96 16.95 16.31
C VAL A 133 -12.24 18.43 16.01
N PHE A 134 -11.62 19.01 14.97
CA PHE A 134 -11.67 20.45 14.71
C PHE A 134 -12.52 20.86 13.50
N SER A 135 -13.08 19.90 12.77
CA SER A 135 -13.89 20.11 11.56
C SER A 135 -13.15 20.84 10.43
N MET A 136 -13.90 21.28 9.41
CA MET A 136 -13.37 22.03 8.27
C MET A 136 -13.13 23.52 8.58
N ASP A 137 -13.63 24.03 9.72
CA ASP A 137 -13.40 25.42 10.11
C ASP A 137 -11.92 25.68 10.43
N GLU A 138 -11.23 24.68 10.99
CA GLU A 138 -9.80 24.70 11.29
C GLU A 138 -8.98 23.89 10.27
N ILE A 139 -9.38 23.90 8.99
CA ILE A 139 -8.75 23.12 7.91
C ILE A 139 -7.22 23.28 7.84
N LYS A 140 -6.70 24.45 8.23
CA LYS A 140 -5.26 24.77 8.27
C LYS A 140 -4.45 23.88 9.22
N LEU A 141 -5.10 23.16 10.14
CA LEU A 141 -4.44 22.20 11.03
C LEU A 141 -3.99 20.92 10.31
N PHE A 142 -4.63 20.55 9.20
CA PHE A 142 -4.28 19.34 8.46
C PHE A 142 -4.05 19.57 6.96
N TYR A 143 -4.38 20.75 6.45
CA TYR A 143 -4.25 21.09 5.04
C TYR A 143 -3.52 22.43 4.82
N ASP A 144 -2.59 22.42 3.89
CA ASP A 144 -1.92 23.58 3.33
C ASP A 144 -2.75 24.09 2.14
N ILE A 145 -3.56 25.12 2.41
CA ILE A 145 -4.43 25.74 1.41
C ILE A 145 -3.59 26.38 0.29
N ASP A 146 -2.45 26.99 0.63
CA ASP A 146 -1.62 27.73 -0.32
C ASP A 146 -0.99 26.79 -1.35
N ASN A 147 -0.64 25.56 -0.94
CA ASN A 147 -0.07 24.54 -1.83
C ASN A 147 -1.06 23.43 -2.22
N ASN A 148 -2.35 23.58 -1.88
CA ASN A 148 -3.43 22.63 -2.16
C ASN A 148 -3.05 21.16 -1.85
N ARG A 149 -2.52 20.93 -0.64
CA ARG A 149 -2.11 19.59 -0.19
C ARG A 149 -2.27 19.42 1.30
N THR A 150 -2.35 18.17 1.75
CA THR A 150 -2.23 17.83 3.16
C THR A 150 -0.85 18.25 3.70
N HIS A 151 -0.80 18.69 4.95
CA HIS A 151 0.47 18.97 5.63
C HIS A 151 1.35 17.72 5.68
N ARG A 152 2.67 17.92 5.64
CA ARG A 152 3.64 16.83 5.87
C ARG A 152 3.51 16.33 7.31
N LEU A 153 3.81 15.04 7.53
CA LEU A 153 3.80 14.41 8.84
C LEU A 153 4.40 15.25 9.99
N SER A 154 5.57 15.89 9.82
CA SER A 154 6.14 16.74 10.90
C SER A 154 5.23 17.88 11.32
N LYS A 155 4.62 18.59 10.35
CA LYS A 155 3.71 19.68 10.63
C LYS A 155 2.40 19.17 11.25
N LEU A 156 1.93 17.99 10.84
CA LEU A 156 0.77 17.34 11.45
C LEU A 156 1.04 16.96 12.92
N ILE A 157 2.21 16.40 13.22
CA ILE A 157 2.65 16.11 14.59
C ILE A 157 2.71 17.39 15.42
N ASP A 158 3.31 18.46 14.90
CA ASP A 158 3.41 19.75 15.60
C ASP A 158 2.01 20.31 15.91
N ASN A 159 1.10 20.24 14.94
CA ASN A 159 -0.28 20.69 15.12
C ASN A 159 -1.01 19.84 16.17
N MET A 160 -0.86 18.51 16.13
CA MET A 160 -1.41 17.59 17.14
C MET A 160 -0.84 17.86 18.54
N LYS A 161 0.47 18.07 18.68
CA LYS A 161 1.13 18.48 19.95
C LYS A 161 0.54 19.81 20.46
N SER A 162 0.38 20.80 19.59
CA SER A 162 -0.14 22.13 19.97
C SER A 162 -1.61 22.13 20.42
N ARG A 163 -2.37 21.11 19.99
CA ARG A 163 -3.80 20.93 20.29
C ARG A 163 -4.09 19.69 21.15
N ARG A 164 -3.05 19.18 21.82
CA ARG A 164 -3.08 17.94 22.59
C ARG A 164 -4.24 17.91 23.60
N SER A 165 -4.42 18.98 24.37
CA SER A 165 -5.43 19.06 25.43
C SER A 165 -6.87 19.02 24.91
N GLU A 166 -7.13 19.42 23.66
CA GLU A 166 -8.44 19.25 23.04
C GLU A 166 -8.64 17.82 22.52
N ILE A 167 -7.60 17.19 21.97
CA ILE A 167 -7.64 15.82 21.43
C ILE A 167 -7.81 14.79 22.55
N GLU A 168 -7.11 14.96 23.68
CA GLU A 168 -7.17 14.04 24.84
C GLU A 168 -8.55 13.97 25.49
N LYS A 169 -9.49 14.86 25.14
CA LYS A 169 -10.89 14.76 25.57
C LYS A 169 -11.62 13.56 24.99
N TYR A 170 -11.12 13.03 23.88
CA TYR A 170 -11.78 11.97 23.13
C TYR A 170 -11.16 10.60 23.42
N GLY A 171 -9.97 10.50 24.03
CA GLY A 171 -9.32 9.21 24.21
C GLY A 171 -8.10 9.21 25.13
N PRO A 172 -7.11 8.32 24.92
CA PRO A 172 -5.96 8.19 25.80
C PRO A 172 -5.07 9.44 25.81
N SER A 173 -4.30 9.59 26.89
CA SER A 173 -3.28 10.64 27.03
C SER A 173 -2.22 10.48 25.95
N LEU A 174 -1.92 11.56 25.24
CA LEU A 174 -0.86 11.66 24.23
C LEU A 174 0.41 12.20 24.87
N ASP A 175 1.10 11.38 25.64
CA ASP A 175 2.31 11.80 26.35
C ASP A 175 3.54 12.00 25.44
N GLU A 176 4.64 12.45 26.05
CA GLU A 176 5.89 12.66 25.34
C GLU A 176 6.50 11.34 24.82
N ASP A 177 6.13 10.18 25.38
CA ASP A 177 6.60 8.88 24.90
C ASP A 177 5.89 8.52 23.59
N PHE A 178 4.57 8.73 23.49
CA PHE A 178 3.82 8.60 22.25
C PHE A 178 4.42 9.47 21.14
N PHE A 179 4.67 10.75 21.41
CA PHE A 179 5.21 11.63 20.38
C PHE A 179 6.64 11.29 19.98
N ARG A 180 7.46 10.80 20.91
CA ARG A 180 8.79 10.26 20.58
C ARG A 180 8.69 9.02 19.69
N ALA A 181 7.78 8.10 19.99
CA ALA A 181 7.53 6.93 19.15
C ALA A 181 7.13 7.33 17.72
N VAL A 182 6.20 8.28 17.57
CA VAL A 182 5.80 8.80 16.25
C VAL A 182 6.98 9.46 15.51
N ASP A 183 7.80 10.23 16.21
CA ASP A 183 9.00 10.86 15.63
C ASP A 183 10.05 9.82 15.18
N ASP A 184 10.22 8.71 15.90
CA ASP A 184 11.12 7.60 15.56
C ASP A 184 10.62 6.76 14.37
N LEU A 185 9.30 6.66 14.21
CA LEU A 185 8.63 6.02 13.08
C LEU A 185 8.61 6.88 11.82
N LYS A 186 8.87 8.19 11.94
CA LYS A 186 8.85 9.14 10.82
C LYS A 186 9.72 8.68 9.65
N TYR A 187 10.77 7.89 9.90
CA TYR A 187 11.82 7.50 8.95
C TYR A 187 12.51 8.75 8.34
N ARG A 188 13.83 8.73 8.18
CA ARG A 188 14.63 9.91 7.79
C ARG A 188 14.49 10.23 6.29
N GLY A 189 13.28 10.45 5.79
CA GLY A 189 13.05 10.92 4.42
C GLY A 189 13.59 12.33 4.14
N ASP A 190 13.80 13.17 5.17
CA ASP A 190 14.20 14.58 4.98
C ASP A 190 15.72 14.83 5.12
N ALA A 191 16.48 13.94 5.76
CA ALA A 191 17.91 14.15 6.03
C ALA A 191 18.84 13.04 5.49
N SER A 192 18.31 11.85 5.19
CA SER A 192 19.10 10.73 4.64
C SER A 192 19.08 10.63 3.11
N ALA A 193 18.48 11.59 2.40
CA ALA A 193 18.61 11.71 0.94
C ALA A 193 20.07 12.00 0.48
N HIS A 194 21.01 12.14 1.41
CA HIS A 194 22.44 12.32 1.16
C HIS A 194 23.30 11.08 1.44
N THR A 195 22.72 9.96 1.89
CA THR A 195 23.44 8.68 1.98
C THR A 195 22.48 7.55 1.58
N ILE A 196 22.56 7.14 0.32
CA ILE A 196 22.04 5.85 -0.14
C ILE A 196 22.90 4.78 0.56
N GLU A 197 22.53 4.33 1.77
CA GLU A 197 23.16 3.23 2.56
C GLU A 197 22.56 3.39 3.98
N ASP A 198 21.72 2.52 4.56
CA ASP A 198 21.57 1.07 4.49
C ASP A 198 20.08 0.67 4.62
N ASN A 199 19.72 -0.54 4.17
CA ASN A 199 18.45 -1.15 4.58
C ASN A 199 18.40 -1.25 6.12
N PRO A 200 17.24 -1.02 6.75
CA PRO A 200 17.13 -1.15 8.20
C PRO A 200 17.54 -2.58 8.61
N SER A 201 18.26 -2.69 9.73
CA SER A 201 18.56 -4.02 10.26
C SER A 201 17.28 -4.70 10.74
N GLN A 202 17.33 -6.02 10.91
CA GLN A 202 16.20 -6.77 11.46
C GLN A 202 15.83 -6.28 12.88
N GLU A 203 16.83 -5.94 13.70
CA GLU A 203 16.63 -5.37 15.04
C GLU A 203 15.96 -3.99 14.98
N ASP A 204 16.37 -3.14 14.04
CA ASP A 204 15.72 -1.84 13.81
C ASP A 204 14.26 -2.00 13.38
N LEU A 205 13.97 -3.01 12.55
CA LEU A 205 12.61 -3.28 12.09
C LEU A 205 11.71 -3.82 13.21
N GLU A 206 12.22 -4.74 14.04
CA GLU A 206 11.47 -5.27 15.18
C GLU A 206 11.14 -4.16 16.18
N SER A 207 12.12 -3.32 16.54
CA SER A 207 11.86 -2.15 17.39
C SER A 207 10.84 -1.19 16.76
N LYS A 208 10.89 -0.96 15.44
CA LYS A 208 9.89 -0.14 14.75
C LYS A 208 8.52 -0.81 14.66
N SER A 209 8.45 -2.13 14.59
CA SER A 209 7.21 -2.90 14.57
C SER A 209 6.44 -2.72 15.87
N GLU A 210 7.14 -2.83 17.01
CA GLU A 210 6.56 -2.59 18.35
C GLU A 210 6.01 -1.17 18.46
N LEU A 211 6.84 -0.16 18.12
CA LEU A 211 6.43 1.24 18.15
C LEU A 211 5.25 1.52 17.20
N ALA A 212 5.28 0.95 15.99
CA ALA A 212 4.22 1.13 14.99
C ALA A 212 2.90 0.54 15.46
N THR A 213 2.94 -0.63 16.09
CA THR A 213 1.78 -1.29 16.67
C THR A 213 1.13 -0.45 17.75
N ASP A 214 1.92 0.05 18.70
CA ASP A 214 1.41 0.87 19.81
C ASP A 214 0.83 2.20 19.32
N VAL A 215 1.55 2.87 18.42
CA VAL A 215 1.11 4.14 17.81
C VAL A 215 -0.18 3.92 17.00
N ALA A 216 -0.25 2.88 16.18
CA ALA A 216 -1.44 2.58 15.38
C ALA A 216 -2.66 2.34 16.27
N LYS A 217 -2.54 1.51 17.32
CA LYS A 217 -3.63 1.24 18.28
C LYS A 217 -4.15 2.52 18.93
N ILE A 218 -3.26 3.40 19.40
CA ILE A 218 -3.63 4.68 20.01
C ILE A 218 -4.37 5.57 18.99
N LEU A 219 -3.84 5.68 17.77
CA LEU A 219 -4.41 6.52 16.73
C LEU A 219 -5.78 6.01 16.24
N PHE A 220 -5.95 4.71 16.00
CA PHE A 220 -7.24 4.12 15.62
C PHE A 220 -8.30 4.31 16.70
N ARG A 221 -7.92 4.11 17.97
CA ARG A 221 -8.81 4.35 19.10
C ARG A 221 -9.26 5.81 19.16
N LEU A 222 -8.32 6.75 19.12
CA LEU A 222 -8.63 8.19 19.12
C LEU A 222 -9.52 8.59 17.97
N ARG A 223 -9.25 8.06 16.77
CA ARG A 223 -10.04 8.31 15.57
C ARG A 223 -11.47 7.82 15.74
N THR A 224 -11.65 6.61 16.25
CA THR A 224 -12.98 6.01 16.48
C THR A 224 -13.79 6.82 17.49
N GLU A 225 -13.15 7.19 18.61
CA GLU A 225 -13.80 7.97 19.67
C GLU A 225 -14.17 9.39 19.19
N ALA A 226 -13.26 10.07 18.49
CA ALA A 226 -13.50 11.40 17.91
C ALA A 226 -14.66 11.39 16.90
N LYS A 227 -14.71 10.41 16.00
CA LYS A 227 -15.81 10.29 15.03
C LYS A 227 -17.16 10.01 15.68
N THR A 228 -17.18 9.18 16.73
CA THR A 228 -18.42 8.80 17.41
C THR A 228 -19.01 9.98 18.17
N ALA A 229 -18.18 10.79 18.83
CA ALA A 229 -18.62 11.99 19.53
C ALA A 229 -19.34 12.99 18.59
N HIS A 230 -18.88 13.14 17.35
CA HIS A 230 -19.50 14.03 16.36
C HIS A 230 -20.72 13.46 15.64
N ARG A 231 -21.00 12.15 15.71
CA ARG A 231 -22.22 11.53 15.16
C ARG A 231 -23.43 11.63 16.08
N THR A 232 -23.21 12.00 17.34
CA THR A 232 -24.24 12.03 18.39
C THR A 232 -24.81 13.45 18.62
N HIS A 233 -24.38 14.42 17.80
CA HIS A 233 -24.85 15.81 17.77
C HIS A 233 -25.43 16.13 16.40
#